data_AF-A0A095Y552-F1
#
_entry.id   AF-A0A095Y552-F1
#
_cell.length_a   1.000
_cell.length_b   1.000
_cell.length_c   1.000
_cell.angle_alpha   90.00
_cell.angle_beta   90.00
_cell.angle_gamma   90.00
#
_symmetry.space_group_name_H-M   'P 1'
#
loop_
_entity.id
_entity.type
_entity.pdbx_description
1 polymer ?
#
loop_
_entity_poly.entity_id
_entity_poly.type
_entity_poly.pdbx_seq_one_letter_code
_entity_poly.pdbx_strand_id
1 'polypeptide(L)' 'MAVIDAAKRLHRAYEWRVWRARLPGYTRRTWEELDHVCRAEFIDIAQAVHDGHTTFNGHPITDWVRRIVTKETT' A
#
# COMPACT_ATOMS: atom_id res chain seq x y z
N MET A 1 -4.46 4.62 -14.62
CA MET A 1 -3.27 4.66 -13.74
C MET A 1 -2.81 3.23 -13.52
N ALA A 2 -1.53 2.90 -13.72
CA ALA A 2 -1.09 1.50 -13.57
C ALA A 2 -1.19 1.07 -12.09
N VAL A 3 -1.81 -0.08 -11.83
CA VAL A 3 -2.01 -0.64 -10.47
C VAL A 3 -0.68 -0.81 -9.72
N ILE A 4 0.39 -1.14 -10.44
CA ILE A 4 1.75 -1.25 -9.87
C ILE A 4 2.25 0.10 -9.32
N ASP A 5 1.98 1.22 -9.99
CA ASP A 5 2.38 2.54 -9.49
C ASP A 5 1.59 2.92 -8.23
N ALA A 6 0.30 2.54 -8.18
CA ALA A 6 -0.52 2.70 -7.01
C ALA A 6 -0.01 1.87 -5.83
N ALA A 7 0.37 0.61 -6.07
CA ALA A 7 0.97 -0.27 -5.08
C ALA A 7 2.28 0.29 -4.52
N LYS A 8 3.16 0.80 -5.40
CA LYS A 8 4.42 1.47 -4.99
C LYS A 8 4.17 2.70 -4.14
N ARG A 9 3.19 3.54 -4.50
CA ARG A 9 2.78 4.70 -3.69
C ARG A 9 2.22 4.27 -2.33
N LEU A 10 1.38 3.24 -2.30
CA LEU A 10 0.81 2.68 -1.10
C LEU A 10 1.90 2.17 -0.15
N HIS A 11 2.85 1.39 -0.67
CA HIS A 11 4.01 0.92 0.08
C HIS A 11 4.82 2.09 0.66
N ARG A 12 5.17 3.09 -0.16
CA ARG A 12 5.91 4.26 0.32
C ARG A 12 5.17 4.99 1.45
N ALA A 13 3.87 5.15 1.34
CA ALA A 13 3.05 5.79 2.38
C ALA A 13 2.96 4.94 3.66
N TYR A 14 2.87 3.62 3.53
CA TYR A 14 2.94 2.67 4.63
C TYR A 14 4.27 2.79 5.39
N GLU A 15 5.41 2.71 4.67
CA GLU A 15 6.75 2.84 5.24
C GLU A 15 6.92 4.15 6.02
N TRP A 16 6.41 5.26 5.48
CA TRP A 16 6.43 6.56 6.16
C TRP A 16 5.62 6.56 7.45
N ARG A 17 4.43 5.94 7.43
CA ARG A 17 3.56 5.87 8.60
C ARG A 17 4.20 5.02 9.71
N VAL A 18 4.76 3.86 9.37
CA VAL A 18 5.41 2.97 10.33
C VAL A 18 6.68 3.61 10.89
N TRP A 19 7.51 4.22 10.03
CA TRP A 19 8.71 4.94 10.49
C TRP A 19 8.40 6.07 11.47
N ARG A 20 7.34 6.86 11.20
CA ARG A 20 6.88 7.91 12.13
C ARG A 20 6.39 7.37 13.46
N ALA A 21 5.83 6.16 13.49
CA ALA A 21 5.41 5.50 14.72
C ALA A 21 6.59 5.00 15.58
N ARG A 22 7.83 5.07 15.08
CA ARG A 22 9.07 4.67 15.78
C ARG A 22 8.99 3.26 16.37
N LEU A 23 8.44 2.31 15.61
CA LEU A 23 8.34 0.92 16.06
C LEU A 23 9.74 0.35 16.37
N PRO A 24 10.00 -0.16 17.59
CA PRO A 24 11.29 -0.73 17.95
C PRO A 24 11.68 -1.89 17.03
N GLY A 25 12.93 -1.90 16.55
CA GLY A 25 13.44 -2.95 15.66
C GLY A 25 12.91 -2.90 14.23
N TYR A 26 12.11 -1.89 13.87
CA TYR A 26 11.64 -1.72 12.49
C TYR A 26 12.71 -1.07 11.60
N THR A 27 13.09 -1.78 10.55
CA THR A 27 13.92 -1.24 9.47
C THR A 27 13.04 -0.97 8.25
N ARG A 28 13.09 0.27 7.75
CA ARG A 28 12.38 0.63 6.53
C ARG A 28 12.90 -0.16 5.35
N ARG A 29 12.00 -0.55 4.46
CA ARG A 29 12.35 -1.20 3.19
C ARG A 29 11.89 -0.35 2.01
N THR A 30 12.66 -0.40 0.94
CA THR A 30 12.31 0.07 -0.40
C THR A 30 11.45 -0.97 -1.10
N TRP A 31 10.82 -0.59 -2.21
CA TRP A 31 9.96 -1.51 -2.95
C TRP A 31 10.74 -2.73 -3.47
N GLU A 32 11.98 -2.49 -3.86
CA GLU A 32 12.91 -3.48 -4.41
C GLU A 32 13.40 -4.47 -3.35
N GLU A 33 13.46 -4.06 -2.08
CA GLU A 33 13.85 -4.89 -0.93
C GLU A 33 12.72 -5.77 -0.39
N LEU A 34 11.47 -5.55 -0.82
CA LEU A 34 10.36 -6.43 -0.46
C LEU A 34 10.50 -7.78 -1.18
N ASP A 35 10.18 -8.87 -0.47
CA ASP A 35 9.98 -10.16 -1.12
C ASP A 35 8.74 -10.14 -2.03
N HIS A 36 8.58 -11.23 -2.78
CA HIS A 36 7.48 -11.37 -3.75
C HIS A 36 6.11 -11.40 -3.08
N VAL A 37 5.99 -11.90 -1.85
CA VAL A 37 4.73 -12.02 -1.12
C VAL A 37 4.28 -10.65 -0.63
N CYS A 38 5.18 -9.88 0.00
CA CYS A 38 4.89 -8.52 0.42
C CYS A 38 4.53 -7.62 -0.77
N ARG A 39 5.23 -7.75 -1.91
CA ARG A 39 4.88 -6.99 -3.11
C ARG A 39 3.50 -7.36 -3.65
N ALA A 40 3.19 -8.65 -3.70
CA ALA A 40 1.88 -9.14 -4.14
C ALA A 40 0.76 -8.54 -3.28
N GLU A 41 0.92 -8.51 -1.95
CA GLU A 41 -0.10 -7.96 -1.06
C GLU A 41 -0.40 -6.47 -1.35
N PHE A 42 0.62 -5.64 -1.58
CA PHE A 42 0.40 -4.24 -1.96
C PHE A 42 -0.27 -4.10 -3.33
N ILE A 43 0.06 -4.99 -4.28
CA ILE A 43 -0.55 -5.02 -5.61
C ILE A 43 -2.02 -5.41 -5.49
N ASP A 44 -2.33 -6.46 -4.74
CA ASP A 44 -3.67 -6.98 -4.57
C ASP A 44 -4.58 -5.98 -3.86
N ILE A 45 -4.07 -5.27 -2.85
CA ILE A 45 -4.81 -4.17 -2.20
C ILE A 45 -5.07 -3.02 -3.19
N ALA A 46 -4.07 -2.64 -3.99
CA ALA A 46 -4.23 -1.58 -4.98
C ALA A 46 -5.23 -1.97 -6.09
N GLN A 47 -5.19 -3.23 -6.53
CA GLN A 47 -6.13 -3.81 -7.46
C GLN A 47 -7.54 -3.82 -6.87
N ALA A 48 -7.68 -4.27 -5.61
CA ALA A 48 -8.97 -4.32 -4.93
C ALA A 48 -9.65 -2.94 -4.86
N VAL A 49 -8.87 -1.89 -4.56
CA VAL A 49 -9.38 -0.52 -4.59
C VAL A 49 -9.75 -0.08 -6.00
N HIS A 50 -8.93 -0.42 -7.01
CA HIS A 50 -9.21 -0.09 -8.40
C HIS A 50 -10.52 -0.71 -8.90
N ASP A 51 -10.79 -1.95 -8.48
CA ASP A 51 -12.00 -2.70 -8.81
C ASP A 51 -13.22 -2.28 -7.96
N GLY A 52 -13.05 -1.32 -7.05
CA GLY A 52 -14.14 -0.77 -6.23
C GLY A 52 -14.48 -1.58 -4.99
N HIS A 53 -13.65 -2.55 -4.60
CA HIS A 53 -13.84 -3.29 -3.36
C HIS A 53 -13.65 -2.39 -2.13
N THR A 54 -14.47 -2.62 -1.11
CA THR A 54 -14.40 -1.93 0.18
C THR A 54 -13.69 -2.75 1.26
N THR A 55 -13.38 -4.01 0.96
CA THR A 55 -12.71 -4.95 1.88
C THR A 55 -11.62 -5.74 1.15
N PHE A 56 -10.61 -6.18 1.88
CA PHE A 56 -9.53 -7.05 1.42
C PHE A 56 -9.23 -8.07 2.54
N ASN A 57 -9.19 -9.37 2.21
CA ASN A 57 -9.03 -10.47 3.17
C ASN A 57 -9.96 -10.37 4.41
N GLY A 58 -11.22 -10.00 4.21
CA GLY A 58 -12.20 -9.85 5.30
C GLY A 58 -12.03 -8.59 6.14
N HIS A 59 -11.01 -7.77 5.88
CA HIS A 59 -10.78 -6.51 6.57
C HIS A 59 -11.24 -5.30 5.74
N PRO A 60 -11.86 -4.29 6.34
CA PRO A 60 -12.18 -3.05 5.63
C PRO A 60 -10.92 -2.39 5.07
N ILE A 61 -10.95 -2.07 3.78
CA ILE A 61 -9.96 -1.16 3.21
C ILE A 61 -10.25 0.21 3.81
N THR A 62 -9.26 0.81 4.43
CA THR A 62 -9.44 2.09 5.13
C THR A 62 -9.43 3.27 4.16
N ASP A 63 -10.01 4.40 4.57
CA ASP A 63 -10.04 5.64 3.74
C ASP A 63 -8.65 6.17 3.38
N TRP A 64 -7.63 5.91 4.21
CA TRP A 64 -6.28 6.34 3.87
C TRP A 64 -5.72 5.53 2.70
N VAL A 65 -5.94 4.21 2.68
CA VAL A 65 -5.52 3.33 1.58
C VAL A 65 -6.23 3.74 0.29
N ARG A 66 -7.57 3.90 0.36
CA ARG A 66 -8.36 4.37 -0.78
C ARG A 66 -7.80 5.67 -1.36
N ARG A 67 -7.58 6.68 -0.52
CA ARG A 67 -7.05 7.99 -0.96
C ARG A 67 -5.64 7.91 -1.57
N ILE A 68 -4.77 7.04 -1.06
CA ILE A 68 -3.42 6.89 -1.63
C ILE A 68 -3.45 6.18 -2.98
N VAL A 69 -4.32 5.18 -3.11
CA VAL A 69 -4.48 4.44 -4.36
C VAL A 69 -5.22 5.28 -5.41
N THR A 70 -6.27 6.02 -5.06
CA THR A 70 -7.06 6.81 -6.03
C THR A 70 -6.50 8.19 -6.34
N LYS A 71 -5.47 8.65 -5.63
CA LYS A 71 -4.83 9.94 -5.93
C LYS A 71 -4.24 9.91 -7.34
N GLU A 72 -4.90 10.59 -8.26
CA GLU A 72 -4.30 11.07 -9.50
C GLU A 72 -3.20 12.05 -9.13
N THR A 73 -2.00 11.81 -9.64
CA THR A 73 -0.90 12.78 -9.58
C THR A 73 -1.38 14.06 -10.26
N THR A 74 -1.70 15.09 -9.48
CA THR A 74 -1.86 16.45 -9.99
C THR A 74 -0.49 17.06 -10.24
#